data_AF-A0A9D3LHZ2-F1
#
_entry.id   AF-A0A9D3LHZ2-F1
#
_cell.length_a   1.000
_cell.length_b   1.000
_cell.length_c   1.000
_cell.angle_alpha   90.00
_cell.angle_beta   90.00
_cell.angle_gamma   90.00
#
_symmetry.space_group_name_H-M   'P 1'
#
loop_
_entity.id
_entity.type
_entity.pdbx_description
1 polymer ?
#
loop_
_entity_poly.entity_id
_entity_poly.type
_entity_poly.pdbx_seq_one_letter_code
_entity_poly.pdbx_strand_id
1 'polypeptide(L)'
;QIPSRPLSGLHSDSIRKNTDTDRKQFKEHRRETVQYIRTKIEDESSAERTINLFHCLNELNDNSLVEEIKKFQRSGKLSNEKLEPHQCSALAFVLLMSEEILDEFDLKTYKTSAAGYQRLLPVVGNCRKAILNSCFLTEKSCEIVAFALQSSNSPLR
;
A
#
# COMPACT_ATOMS: atom_id res chain seq x y z
N GLN A 1 62.79 -13.27 -20.18
CA GLN A 1 62.16 -13.36 -18.83
C GLN A 1 60.68 -13.03 -19.02
N ILE A 2 59.80 -14.04 -18.95
CA ILE A 2 58.36 -13.84 -19.10
C ILE A 2 57.83 -13.37 -17.73
N PRO A 3 57.11 -12.25 -17.62
CA PRO A 3 56.62 -11.78 -16.34
C PRO A 3 55.48 -12.70 -15.88
N SER A 4 55.73 -13.45 -14.82
CA SER A 4 54.74 -14.26 -14.12
C SER A 4 53.68 -13.33 -13.52
N ARG A 5 52.50 -13.25 -14.16
CA ARG A 5 51.32 -12.61 -13.55
C ARG A 5 50.91 -13.42 -12.30
N PRO A 6 50.64 -12.77 -11.15
CA PRO A 6 50.19 -13.48 -9.96
C PRO A 6 48.83 -14.13 -10.21
N LEU A 7 48.73 -15.45 -10.07
CA LEU A 7 47.49 -16.23 -10.17
C LEU A 7 46.42 -15.77 -9.15
N SER A 8 46.81 -15.05 -8.09
CA SER A 8 45.92 -14.49 -7.07
C SER A 8 45.02 -13.34 -7.56
N GLY A 9 45.42 -12.60 -8.60
CA GLY A 9 44.62 -11.50 -9.16
C GLY A 9 43.45 -11.96 -10.03
N LEU A 10 43.58 -13.10 -10.70
CA LEU A 10 42.53 -13.61 -11.60
C LEU A 10 41.35 -14.24 -10.85
N HIS A 11 41.60 -14.84 -9.69
CA HIS A 11 40.56 -15.49 -8.87
C HIS A 11 39.67 -14.47 -8.16
N SER A 12 40.26 -13.36 -7.69
CA SER A 12 39.55 -12.26 -7.03
C SER A 12 38.67 -11.46 -8.00
N ASP A 13 39.13 -11.22 -9.24
CA ASP A 13 38.34 -10.56 -10.28
C ASP A 13 37.14 -11.40 -10.76
N SER A 14 37.29 -12.72 -10.87
CA SER A 14 36.17 -13.63 -11.21
C SER A 14 35.11 -13.70 -10.12
N ILE A 15 35.51 -13.78 -8.84
CA ILE A 15 34.57 -13.75 -7.71
C ILE A 15 33.81 -12.42 -7.70
N ARG A 16 34.52 -11.30 -7.87
CA ARG A 16 33.91 -9.97 -7.88
C ARG A 16 32.90 -9.79 -9.03
N LYS A 17 33.23 -10.25 -10.24
CA LYS A 17 32.32 -10.22 -11.39
C LYS A 17 31.06 -11.08 -11.19
N ASN A 18 31.18 -12.24 -10.55
CA ASN A 18 30.00 -13.05 -10.19
C ASN A 18 29.11 -12.32 -9.18
N THR A 19 29.69 -11.74 -8.12
CA THR A 19 28.91 -10.99 -7.11
C THR A 19 28.20 -9.76 -7.67
N ASP A 20 28.79 -9.06 -8.63
CA ASP A 20 28.16 -7.91 -9.29
C ASP A 20 27.01 -8.34 -10.21
N THR A 21 27.14 -9.50 -10.85
CA THR A 21 26.11 -10.10 -11.71
C THR A 21 24.91 -10.56 -10.88
N ASP A 22 25.15 -11.28 -9.77
CA ASP A 22 24.10 -11.75 -8.86
C ASP A 22 23.35 -10.57 -8.23
N ARG A 23 24.07 -9.53 -7.81
CA ARG A 23 23.46 -8.30 -7.28
C ARG A 23 22.59 -7.59 -8.32
N LYS A 24 23.03 -7.56 -9.59
CA LYS A 24 22.25 -6.95 -10.68
C LYS A 24 20.99 -7.75 -10.96
N GLN A 25 21.09 -9.08 -11.03
CA GLN A 25 19.93 -9.96 -11.21
C GLN A 25 18.93 -9.82 -10.06
N PHE A 26 19.39 -9.82 -8.81
CA PHE A 26 18.53 -9.63 -7.65
C PHE A 26 17.77 -8.30 -7.69
N LYS A 27 18.45 -7.21 -8.08
CA LYS A 27 17.81 -5.89 -8.25
C LYS A 27 16.72 -5.91 -9.32
N GLU A 28 16.95 -6.61 -10.43
CA GLU A 28 15.97 -6.72 -11.52
C GLU A 28 14.74 -7.54 -11.07
N HIS A 29 14.96 -8.72 -10.49
CA HIS A 29 13.86 -9.55 -9.95
C HIS A 29 13.04 -8.79 -8.90
N ARG A 30 13.71 -8.01 -8.03
CA ARG A 30 13.01 -7.16 -7.06
C ARG A 30 12.15 -6.10 -7.76
N ARG A 31 12.65 -5.47 -8.82
CA ARG A 31 11.91 -4.48 -9.60
C ARG A 31 10.68 -5.09 -10.28
N GLU A 32 10.85 -6.27 -10.89
CA GLU A 32 9.75 -7.03 -11.49
C GLU A 32 8.69 -7.40 -10.45
N THR A 33 9.12 -7.88 -9.28
CA THR A 33 8.23 -8.22 -8.15
C THR A 33 7.44 -7.00 -7.69
N VAL A 34 8.10 -5.85 -7.50
CA VAL A 34 7.44 -4.59 -7.13
C VAL A 34 6.40 -4.20 -8.19
N GLN A 35 6.76 -4.27 -9.47
CA GLN A 35 5.85 -3.89 -10.55
C GLN A 35 4.63 -4.82 -10.62
N TYR A 36 4.84 -6.13 -10.43
CA TYR A 36 3.77 -7.11 -10.36
C TYR A 36 2.80 -6.80 -9.23
N ILE A 37 3.31 -6.50 -8.03
CA ILE A 37 2.46 -6.19 -6.87
C ILE A 37 1.65 -4.91 -7.13
N ARG A 38 2.24 -3.87 -7.72
CA ARG A 38 1.50 -2.64 -8.09
C ARG A 38 0.33 -2.92 -9.02
N THR A 39 0.57 -3.69 -10.09
CA THR A 39 -0.51 -4.10 -11.00
C THR A 39 -1.58 -4.91 -10.27
N LYS A 40 -1.19 -5.78 -9.34
CA LYS A 40 -2.17 -6.52 -8.51
C LYS A 40 -3.00 -5.62 -7.59
N ILE A 41 -2.44 -4.54 -7.06
CA ILE A 41 -3.18 -3.55 -6.25
C ILE A 41 -4.23 -2.81 -7.08
N GLU A 42 -3.92 -2.52 -8.35
CA GLU A 42 -4.84 -1.89 -9.28
C GLU A 42 -6.02 -2.82 -9.58
N ASP A 43 -5.74 -4.09 -9.92
CA ASP A 43 -6.73 -5.09 -10.33
C ASP A 43 -7.52 -5.72 -9.17
N GLU A 44 -7.00 -5.72 -7.94
CA GLU A 44 -7.61 -6.41 -6.81
C GLU A 44 -8.90 -5.73 -6.34
N SER A 45 -9.94 -6.51 -6.11
CA SER A 45 -11.26 -6.04 -5.67
C SER A 45 -11.45 -6.13 -4.16
N SER A 46 -10.72 -7.03 -3.50
CA SER A 46 -10.78 -7.21 -2.04
C SER A 46 -9.87 -6.21 -1.33
N ALA A 47 -10.47 -5.33 -0.53
CA ALA A 47 -9.73 -4.35 0.27
C ALA A 47 -8.71 -5.00 1.21
N GLU A 48 -9.04 -6.14 1.83
CA GLU A 48 -8.14 -6.91 2.69
C GLU A 48 -6.91 -7.40 1.91
N ARG A 49 -7.12 -7.98 0.72
CA ARG A 49 -6.01 -8.44 -0.13
C ARG A 49 -5.16 -7.26 -0.60
N THR A 50 -5.79 -6.14 -0.96
CA THR A 50 -5.06 -4.94 -1.33
C THR A 50 -4.19 -4.41 -0.18
N ILE A 51 -4.70 -4.41 1.05
CA ILE A 51 -3.92 -4.04 2.25
C ILE A 51 -2.71 -4.97 2.41
N ASN A 52 -2.90 -6.29 2.28
CA ASN A 52 -1.81 -7.26 2.34
C ASN A 52 -0.75 -7.03 1.26
N LEU A 53 -1.15 -6.66 0.04
CA LEU A 53 -0.22 -6.31 -1.04
C LEU A 53 0.57 -5.03 -0.73
N PHE A 54 -0.05 -4.03 -0.06
CA PHE A 54 0.68 -2.86 0.44
C PHE A 54 1.70 -3.23 1.52
N HIS A 55 1.40 -4.18 2.42
CA HIS A 55 2.38 -4.71 3.35
C HIS A 55 3.59 -5.32 2.63
N CYS A 56 3.36 -6.12 1.59
CA CYS A 56 4.44 -6.68 0.78
C CYS A 56 5.31 -5.59 0.12
N LEU A 57 4.71 -4.52 -0.42
CA LEU A 57 5.48 -3.38 -0.97
C LEU A 57 6.33 -2.69 0.11
N ASN A 58 5.75 -2.48 1.28
CA ASN A 58 6.45 -1.87 2.42
C ASN A 58 7.63 -2.74 2.89
N GLU A 59 7.48 -4.07 2.93
CA GLU A 59 8.56 -5.03 3.23
C GLU A 59 9.67 -5.03 2.16
N LEU A 60 9.30 -4.80 0.89
CA LEU A 60 10.26 -4.60 -0.20
C LEU A 60 10.92 -3.20 -0.18
N ASN A 61 10.60 -2.38 0.83
CA ASN A 61 11.04 -1.01 1.01
C ASN A 61 10.63 -0.09 -0.16
N ASP A 62 9.50 -0.39 -0.81
CA ASP A 62 8.88 0.42 -1.85
C ASP A 62 7.68 1.18 -1.28
N ASN A 63 7.95 2.40 -0.83
CA ASN A 63 6.95 3.27 -0.18
C ASN A 63 6.39 4.34 -1.15
N SER A 64 6.59 4.19 -2.47
CA SER A 64 6.29 5.26 -3.42
C SER A 64 4.81 5.65 -3.44
N LEU A 65 3.91 4.68 -3.42
CA LEU A 65 2.45 4.90 -3.36
C LEU A 65 2.01 5.53 -2.03
N VAL A 66 2.65 5.13 -0.93
CA VAL A 66 2.42 5.71 0.40
C VAL A 66 2.87 7.17 0.45
N GLU A 67 4.03 7.48 -0.12
CA GLU A 67 4.53 8.85 -0.17
C GLU A 67 3.73 9.74 -1.13
N GLU A 68 3.22 9.16 -2.24
CA GLU A 68 2.28 9.86 -3.13
C GLU A 68 1.03 10.28 -2.37
N ILE A 69 0.40 9.37 -1.60
CA ILE A 69 -0.81 9.71 -0.85
C ILE A 69 -0.54 10.66 0.32
N LYS A 70 0.58 10.53 1.03
CA LYS A 70 0.98 11.51 2.06
C LYS A 70 1.23 12.89 1.47
N LYS A 71 1.83 12.98 0.28
CA LYS A 71 2.00 14.25 -0.44
C LYS A 71 0.64 14.82 -0.85
N PHE A 72 -0.26 13.97 -1.32
CA PHE A 72 -1.62 14.36 -1.67
C PHE A 72 -2.39 14.91 -0.46
N GLN A 73 -2.29 14.26 0.71
CA GLN A 73 -2.82 14.76 1.99
C GLN A 73 -2.26 16.13 2.36
N ARG A 74 -0.92 16.28 2.36
CA ARG A 74 -0.24 17.55 2.70
C ARG A 74 -0.61 18.71 1.78
N SER A 75 -0.94 18.41 0.53
CA SER A 75 -1.33 19.42 -0.46
C SER A 75 -2.76 19.95 -0.29
N GLY A 76 -3.56 19.37 0.61
CA GLY A 76 -4.96 19.74 0.81
C GLY A 76 -5.87 19.42 -0.38
N LYS A 77 -5.39 18.64 -1.36
CA LYS A 77 -6.11 18.34 -2.61
C LYS A 77 -7.17 17.24 -2.49
N LEU A 78 -7.19 16.51 -1.37
CA LEU A 78 -8.11 15.39 -1.13
C LEU A 78 -9.59 15.73 -1.37
N SER A 79 -10.00 16.97 -1.10
CA SER A 79 -11.39 17.41 -1.28
C SER A 79 -11.71 17.88 -2.71
N ASN A 80 -10.69 18.17 -3.53
CA ASN A 80 -10.87 18.83 -4.82
C ASN A 80 -10.67 17.89 -6.02
N GLU A 81 -9.78 16.90 -5.91
CA GLU A 81 -9.48 15.94 -6.98
C GLU A 81 -10.14 14.58 -6.71
N LYS A 82 -10.62 13.92 -7.77
CA LYS A 82 -11.25 12.61 -7.66
C LYS A 82 -10.18 11.54 -7.49
N LEU A 83 -10.26 10.77 -6.41
CA LEU A 83 -9.39 9.62 -6.15
C LEU A 83 -9.83 8.41 -6.97
N GLU A 84 -8.86 7.75 -7.59
CA GLU A 84 -9.05 6.42 -8.17
C GLU A 84 -9.11 5.34 -7.09
N PRO A 85 -9.73 4.17 -7.34
CA PRO A 85 -9.89 3.12 -6.33
C PRO A 85 -8.57 2.66 -5.69
N HIS A 86 -7.49 2.54 -6.46
CA HIS A 86 -6.17 2.15 -5.92
C HIS A 86 -5.56 3.22 -5.00
N GLN A 87 -5.82 4.51 -5.27
CA GLN A 87 -5.40 5.60 -4.38
C GLN A 87 -6.21 5.59 -3.08
N CYS A 88 -7.49 5.22 -3.13
CA CYS A 88 -8.32 4.99 -1.95
C CYS A 88 -7.77 3.85 -1.08
N SER A 89 -7.28 2.76 -1.69
CA SER A 89 -6.59 1.71 -0.94
C SER A 89 -5.29 2.19 -0.28
N ALA A 90 -4.48 2.97 -1.00
CA ALA A 90 -3.25 3.54 -0.44
C ALA A 90 -3.56 4.43 0.77
N LEU A 91 -4.62 5.24 0.67
CA LEU A 91 -5.11 6.05 1.79
C LEU A 91 -5.56 5.19 2.97
N ALA A 92 -6.38 4.18 2.72
CA ALA A 92 -6.84 3.26 3.77
C ALA A 92 -5.66 2.58 4.47
N PHE A 93 -4.67 2.10 3.72
CA PHE A 93 -3.44 1.53 4.26
C PHE A 93 -2.71 2.53 5.17
N VAL A 94 -2.48 3.76 4.71
CA VAL A 94 -1.79 4.78 5.54
C VAL A 94 -2.54 5.07 6.83
N LEU A 95 -3.88 5.19 6.77
CA LEU A 95 -4.70 5.47 7.97
C LEU A 95 -4.68 4.30 8.96
N LEU A 96 -4.80 3.06 8.47
CA LEU A 96 -4.78 1.85 9.29
C LEU A 96 -3.40 1.60 9.93
N MET A 97 -2.32 2.03 9.28
CA MET A 97 -0.95 1.87 9.78
C MET A 97 -0.51 2.97 10.76
N SER A 98 -1.33 3.99 10.99
CA SER A 98 -0.95 5.15 11.80
C SER A 98 -0.88 4.90 13.31
N GLU A 99 -1.29 3.72 13.79
CA GLU A 99 -1.53 3.37 15.21
C GLU A 99 -2.54 4.29 15.95
N GLU A 100 -2.99 5.37 15.31
CA GLU A 100 -3.91 6.36 15.84
C GLU A 100 -5.36 5.99 15.55
N ILE A 101 -6.23 6.15 16.55
CA ILE A 101 -7.69 6.03 16.36
C ILE A 101 -8.22 7.39 15.90
N LEU A 102 -8.88 7.42 14.74
CA LEU A 102 -9.46 8.65 14.21
C LEU A 102 -10.68 9.08 15.03
N ASP A 103 -10.78 10.36 15.41
CA ASP A 103 -11.98 10.86 16.08
C ASP A 103 -13.21 10.83 15.17
N GLU A 104 -13.03 11.20 13.89
CA GLU A 104 -14.08 11.15 12.87
C GLU A 104 -13.50 10.72 11.52
N PHE A 105 -14.20 9.83 10.84
CA PHE A 105 -13.92 9.44 9.47
C PHE A 105 -15.14 9.71 8.58
N ASP A 106 -15.12 10.83 7.85
CA ASP A 106 -16.13 11.18 6.86
C ASP A 106 -15.72 10.72 5.47
N LEU A 107 -16.39 9.68 4.96
CA LEU A 107 -16.11 9.16 3.62
C LEU A 107 -16.38 10.22 2.55
N LYS A 108 -17.32 11.16 2.75
CA LYS A 108 -17.64 12.21 1.78
C LYS A 108 -16.53 13.22 1.58
N THR A 109 -15.57 13.28 2.51
CA THR A 109 -14.36 14.09 2.34
C THR A 109 -13.60 13.68 1.07
N TYR A 110 -13.75 12.42 0.64
CA TYR A 110 -13.02 11.84 -0.48
C TYR A 110 -13.93 11.70 -1.70
N LYS A 111 -13.67 12.49 -2.74
CA LYS A 111 -14.37 12.33 -4.02
C LYS A 111 -13.87 11.06 -4.71
N THR A 112 -14.69 10.01 -4.77
CA THR A 112 -14.32 8.78 -5.48
C THR A 112 -15.55 8.03 -6.02
N SER A 113 -15.31 6.91 -6.70
CA SER A 113 -16.35 6.00 -7.19
C SER A 113 -16.87 5.09 -6.07
N ALA A 114 -17.96 4.35 -6.33
CA ALA A 114 -18.45 3.33 -5.40
C ALA A 114 -17.36 2.31 -5.02
N ALA A 115 -16.52 1.90 -5.98
CA ALA A 115 -15.38 1.02 -5.72
C ALA A 115 -14.36 1.68 -4.77
N GLY A 116 -14.05 2.96 -4.95
CA GLY A 116 -13.16 3.69 -4.06
C GLY A 116 -13.70 3.79 -2.63
N TYR A 117 -14.99 4.08 -2.44
CA TYR A 117 -15.61 4.08 -1.12
C TYR A 117 -15.53 2.71 -0.45
N GLN A 118 -15.77 1.62 -1.19
CA GLN A 118 -15.60 0.27 -0.68
C GLN A 118 -14.17 0.01 -0.20
N ARG A 119 -13.16 0.54 -0.91
CA ARG A 119 -11.75 0.39 -0.53
C ARG A 119 -11.38 1.20 0.74
N LEU A 120 -12.17 2.22 1.11
CA LEU A 120 -12.00 3.02 2.33
C LEU A 120 -12.72 2.45 3.56
N LEU A 121 -13.72 1.58 3.37
CA LEU A 121 -14.53 1.04 4.48
C LEU A 121 -13.74 0.36 5.61
N PRO A 122 -12.61 -0.34 5.37
CA PRO A 122 -11.83 -0.91 6.48
C PRO A 122 -11.42 0.11 7.54
N VAL A 123 -11.25 1.38 7.17
CA VAL A 123 -10.86 2.47 8.09
C VAL A 123 -11.93 2.74 9.16
N VAL A 124 -13.19 2.39 8.89
CA VAL A 124 -14.31 2.54 9.83
C VAL A 124 -14.04 1.80 11.15
N GLY A 125 -13.35 0.66 11.10
CA GLY A 125 -12.96 -0.08 12.30
C GLY A 125 -11.91 0.62 13.18
N ASN A 126 -11.29 1.69 12.69
CA ASN A 126 -10.26 2.45 13.39
C ASN A 126 -10.67 3.92 13.65
N CYS A 127 -11.98 4.17 13.82
CA CYS A 127 -12.50 5.51 14.12
C CYS A 127 -13.56 5.49 15.22
N ARG A 128 -13.76 6.63 15.90
CA ARG A 128 -14.80 6.81 16.93
C ARG A 128 -16.15 7.21 16.35
N LYS A 129 -16.14 7.84 15.18
CA LYS A 129 -17.34 8.26 14.45
C LYS A 129 -17.11 8.10 12.96
N ALA A 130 -18.06 7.45 12.28
CA ALA A 130 -18.04 7.28 10.83
C ALA A 130 -19.24 7.98 10.18
N ILE A 131 -18.99 8.78 9.14
CA ILE A 131 -20.05 9.37 8.31
C ILE A 131 -20.08 8.63 6.98
N LEU A 132 -21.13 7.83 6.75
CA LEU A 132 -21.24 6.89 5.63
C LEU A 132 -22.37 7.20 4.64
N ASN A 133 -23.15 8.27 4.86
CA ASN A 133 -24.29 8.57 4.01
C ASN A 133 -23.85 9.00 2.59
N SER A 134 -24.65 8.67 1.57
CA SER A 134 -24.36 9.01 0.16
C SER A 134 -23.04 8.43 -0.40
N CYS A 135 -22.49 7.37 0.20
CA CYS A 135 -21.24 6.73 -0.23
C CYS A 135 -21.44 5.42 -1.02
N PHE A 136 -22.61 5.22 -1.64
CA PHE A 136 -22.93 4.04 -2.46
C PHE A 136 -22.69 2.70 -1.73
N LEU A 137 -23.06 2.63 -0.45
CA LEU A 137 -22.89 1.42 0.36
C LEU A 137 -23.73 0.26 -0.23
N THR A 138 -23.14 -0.93 -0.24
CA THR A 138 -23.78 -2.18 -0.65
C THR A 138 -24.03 -3.08 0.56
N GLU A 139 -24.71 -4.22 0.37
CA GLU A 139 -24.85 -5.25 1.41
C GLU A 139 -23.49 -5.68 1.99
N LYS A 140 -22.51 -5.91 1.11
CA LYS A 140 -21.11 -6.19 1.51
C LYS A 140 -20.49 -5.06 2.33
N SER A 141 -20.87 -3.80 2.07
CA SER A 141 -20.43 -2.67 2.91
C SER A 141 -20.97 -2.78 4.33
N CYS A 142 -22.24 -3.18 4.48
CA CYS A 142 -22.87 -3.39 5.78
C CYS A 142 -22.22 -4.54 6.55
N GLU A 143 -21.79 -5.63 5.88
CA GLU A 143 -21.03 -6.71 6.52
C GLU A 143 -19.72 -6.19 7.13
N ILE A 144 -18.96 -5.38 6.38
CA ILE A 144 -17.69 -4.79 6.86
C ILE A 144 -17.95 -3.87 8.07
N VAL A 145 -18.98 -3.03 8.01
CA VAL A 145 -19.33 -2.12 9.11
C VAL A 145 -19.84 -2.90 10.33
N ALA A 146 -20.66 -3.93 10.13
CA ALA A 146 -21.14 -4.79 11.20
C ALA A 146 -19.98 -5.51 11.89
N PHE A 147 -19.02 -6.04 11.12
CA PHE A 147 -17.80 -6.65 11.64
C PHE A 147 -17.00 -5.65 12.47
N ALA A 148 -16.83 -4.41 11.98
CA ALA A 148 -16.15 -3.35 12.71
C ALA A 148 -16.83 -3.05 14.07
N LEU A 149 -18.16 -3.00 14.13
CA LEU A 149 -18.93 -2.74 15.36
C LEU A 149 -18.90 -3.91 16.35
N GLN A 150 -18.90 -5.14 15.85
CA GLN A 150 -18.90 -6.37 16.65
C GLN A 150 -17.54 -6.69 17.27
N SER A 151 -16.47 -6.05 16.80
CA SER A 151 -15.13 -6.21 17.37
C SER A 151 -15.11 -5.85 18.86
N SER A 152 -14.47 -6.70 19.68
CA SER A 152 -14.48 -6.58 21.14
C SER A 152 -14.01 -5.22 21.65
N ASN A 153 -13.06 -4.58 20.96
CA ASN A 153 -12.51 -3.28 21.32
C ASN A 153 -12.76 -2.21 20.25
N SER A 154 -13.89 -2.32 19.53
CA SER A 154 -14.24 -1.35 18.50
C SER A 154 -14.26 0.08 19.06
N PRO A 155 -13.45 1.01 18.53
CA PRO A 155 -13.51 2.42 18.92
C PRO A 155 -14.82 3.10 18.50
N LEU A 156 -15.56 2.49 17.58
CA LEU A 156 -16.80 3.00 16.99
C LEU A 156 -18.03 2.77 17.87
N ARG A 157 -17.90 2.00 18.96
CA ARG A 157 -18.96 1.68 19.92
C ARG A 157 -18.86 2.57 21.17
#